data_AF-A0AB37GAY5-F1
#
_entry.id   AF-A0AB37GAY5-F1
#
_cell.length_a   1.000
_cell.length_b   1.000
_cell.length_c   1.000
_cell.angle_alpha   90.00
_cell.angle_beta   90.00
_cell.angle_gamma   90.00
#
_symmetry.space_group_name_H-M   'P 1'
#
loop_
_entity.id
_entity.type
_entity.pdbx_description
1 polymer ?
#
loop_
_entity_poly.entity_id
_entity_poly.type
_entity_poly.pdbx_seq_one_letter_code
_entity_poly.pdbx_strand_id
1 'polypeptide(L)'
;MSHQLENAKNLYLRGIRDGEIKEVHENYMGVSYTQHSTGVPDEKEGFAAFFEDFFKRNPKREINIVRAIEDGNFVFVHVHQKLNDGEAEWVTADIFRSDENGRIVEHWDVIDAYPKTIGQTDPIYADFELTDLDKTEDNKKIVRRFLVNVLQNGEIEKFDDYVAADLIQHNQEIAQGGAAYKDYLVDKAVDYDFVFKVIG
;
A
#
# COMPACT_ATOMS: atom_id res chain seq x y z
N MET A 1 -8.62 -8.71 -15.70
CA MET A 1 -7.56 -8.45 -14.72
C MET A 1 -6.26 -8.94 -15.34
N SER A 2 -5.16 -8.22 -15.20
CA SER A 2 -3.85 -8.68 -15.70
C SER A 2 -3.33 -9.85 -14.82
N HIS A 3 -2.34 -10.59 -15.31
CA HIS A 3 -1.68 -11.62 -14.50
C HIS A 3 -0.95 -11.05 -13.29
N GLN A 4 -0.28 -9.89 -13.43
CA GLN A 4 0.44 -9.26 -12.32
C GLN A 4 -0.48 -8.83 -11.18
N LEU A 5 -1.62 -8.21 -11.51
CA LEU A 5 -2.61 -7.81 -10.51
C LEU A 5 -3.25 -9.03 -9.84
N GLU A 6 -3.54 -10.09 -10.61
CA GLU A 6 -4.05 -11.35 -10.08
C GLU A 6 -3.03 -12.03 -9.16
N ASN A 7 -1.76 -12.12 -9.57
CA ASN A 7 -0.68 -12.74 -8.80
C ASN A 7 -0.43 -11.99 -7.48
N ALA A 8 -0.39 -10.65 -7.51
CA ALA A 8 -0.25 -9.84 -6.30
C ALA A 8 -1.41 -10.08 -5.31
N LYS A 9 -2.66 -10.15 -5.80
CA LYS A 9 -3.82 -10.49 -4.96
C LYS A 9 -3.75 -11.92 -4.43
N ASN A 10 -3.31 -12.88 -5.25
CA ASN A 10 -3.22 -14.27 -4.85
C ASN A 10 -2.09 -14.54 -3.85
N LEU A 11 -1.05 -13.71 -3.78
CA LEU A 11 -0.09 -13.76 -2.67
C LEU A 11 -0.82 -13.60 -1.32
N TYR A 12 -1.78 -12.67 -1.22
CA TYR A 12 -2.62 -12.49 -0.03
C TYR A 12 -3.68 -13.58 0.13
N LEU A 13 -4.47 -13.84 -0.92
CA LEU A 13 -5.65 -14.70 -0.82
C LEU A 13 -5.28 -16.18 -0.77
N ARG A 14 -4.31 -16.62 -1.57
CA ARG A 14 -3.88 -18.02 -1.60
C ARG A 14 -2.73 -18.25 -0.64
N GLY A 15 -1.71 -17.39 -0.67
CA GLY A 15 -0.55 -17.50 0.21
C GLY A 15 -0.88 -17.28 1.68
N ILE A 16 -1.33 -16.08 2.03
CA ILE A 16 -1.50 -15.69 3.44
C ILE A 16 -2.80 -16.23 4.03
N ARG A 17 -3.95 -15.98 3.41
CA ARG A 17 -5.25 -16.41 3.93
C ARG A 17 -5.34 -17.95 3.93
N ASP A 18 -5.17 -18.57 2.77
CA ASP A 18 -5.39 -20.01 2.61
C ASP A 18 -4.17 -20.86 3.04
N GLY A 19 -2.96 -20.28 3.14
CA GLY A 19 -1.74 -20.99 3.55
C GLY A 19 -1.05 -21.73 2.41
N GLU A 20 -1.43 -21.48 1.16
CA GLU A 20 -0.99 -22.20 -0.04
C GLU A 20 0.35 -21.66 -0.57
N ILE A 21 1.39 -21.64 0.29
CA ILE A 21 2.71 -21.08 -0.05
C ILE A 21 3.34 -21.79 -1.27
N LYS A 22 3.14 -23.10 -1.38
CA LYS A 22 3.61 -23.87 -2.53
C LYS A 22 3.00 -23.37 -3.84
N GLU A 23 1.69 -23.09 -3.84
CA GLU A 23 0.99 -22.55 -5.00
C GLU A 23 1.54 -21.18 -5.39
N VAL A 24 1.80 -20.32 -4.40
CA VAL A 24 2.41 -19.00 -4.63
C VAL A 24 3.78 -19.11 -5.29
N HIS A 25 4.63 -19.98 -4.77
CA HIS A 25 5.98 -20.18 -5.30
C HIS A 25 6.00 -20.72 -6.73
N GLU A 26 5.09 -21.64 -7.05
CA GLU A 26 5.05 -22.29 -8.37
C GLU A 26 4.40 -21.38 -9.43
N ASN A 27 3.39 -20.59 -9.05
CA ASN A 27 2.53 -19.91 -10.01
C ASN A 27 2.69 -18.38 -10.04
N TYR A 28 2.97 -17.75 -8.91
CA TYR A 28 2.85 -16.29 -8.77
C TYR A 28 4.19 -15.57 -8.59
N MET A 29 5.20 -16.23 -8.03
CA MET A 29 6.53 -15.68 -7.81
C MET A 29 7.52 -16.04 -8.94
N GLY A 30 8.35 -15.06 -9.30
CA GLY A 30 9.40 -15.19 -10.32
C GLY A 30 10.53 -16.13 -9.89
N VAL A 31 11.57 -16.27 -10.72
CA VAL A 31 12.72 -17.12 -10.39
C VAL A 31 13.50 -16.55 -9.19
N SER A 32 13.63 -15.22 -9.14
CA SER A 32 14.18 -14.47 -8.02
C SER A 32 13.09 -13.70 -7.30
N TYR A 33 13.21 -13.53 -5.99
CA TYR A 33 12.31 -12.69 -5.19
C TYR A 33 13.09 -11.87 -4.16
N THR A 34 13.18 -10.57 -4.39
CA THR A 34 13.77 -9.62 -3.43
C THR A 34 12.69 -9.09 -2.48
N GLN A 35 12.97 -9.15 -1.18
CA GLN A 35 12.05 -8.78 -0.12
C GLN A 35 12.59 -7.59 0.68
N HIS A 36 11.77 -6.56 0.85
CA HIS A 36 12.13 -5.37 1.64
C HIS A 36 11.36 -5.27 2.97
N SER A 37 10.36 -6.12 3.19
CA SER A 37 9.58 -6.22 4.43
C SER A 37 10.49 -6.58 5.61
N THR A 38 10.31 -5.86 6.72
CA THR A 38 11.19 -5.99 7.88
C THR A 38 11.07 -7.38 8.50
N GLY A 39 12.16 -8.14 8.51
CA GLY A 39 12.25 -9.44 9.17
C GLY A 39 11.81 -10.64 8.32
N VAL A 40 11.44 -10.43 7.06
CA VAL A 40 11.19 -11.51 6.09
C VAL A 40 12.45 -11.71 5.24
N PRO A 41 13.08 -12.90 5.24
CA PRO A 41 14.27 -13.13 4.42
C PRO A 41 13.96 -13.17 2.92
N ASP A 42 14.97 -12.88 2.10
CA ASP A 42 14.92 -12.94 0.64
C ASP A 42 14.63 -14.35 0.09
N GLU A 43 14.25 -14.39 -1.18
CA GLU A 43 13.96 -15.58 -1.98
C GLU A 43 12.77 -16.41 -1.46
N LYS A 44 12.38 -17.41 -2.25
CA LYS A 44 11.22 -18.26 -1.96
C LYS A 44 11.40 -19.02 -0.64
N GLU A 45 12.58 -19.54 -0.39
CA GLU A 45 12.86 -20.32 0.82
C GLU A 45 12.77 -19.46 2.08
N GLY A 46 13.29 -18.23 2.03
CA GLY A 46 13.19 -17.25 3.11
C GLY A 46 11.74 -16.87 3.42
N PHE A 47 10.97 -16.59 2.36
CA PHE A 47 9.55 -16.33 2.45
C PHE A 47 8.78 -17.50 3.09
N ALA A 48 8.96 -18.73 2.61
CA ALA A 48 8.30 -19.90 3.18
C ALA A 48 8.63 -20.10 4.65
N ALA A 49 9.90 -20.00 5.04
CA ALA A 49 10.34 -20.19 6.41
C ALA A 49 9.68 -19.19 7.38
N PHE A 50 9.54 -17.92 6.97
CA PHE A 50 8.83 -16.92 7.76
C PHE A 50 7.36 -17.29 7.97
N PHE A 51 6.68 -17.73 6.90
CA PHE A 51 5.25 -18.01 6.94
C PHE A 51 4.89 -19.28 7.71
N GLU A 52 5.79 -20.26 7.83
CA GLU A 52 5.57 -21.44 8.67
C GLU A 52 5.22 -21.08 10.12
N ASP A 53 6.00 -20.18 10.74
CA ASP A 53 5.75 -19.75 12.12
C ASP A 53 4.63 -18.72 12.21
N PHE A 54 4.41 -17.92 11.15
CA PHE A 54 3.25 -17.05 11.07
C PHE A 54 1.93 -17.84 11.12
N PHE A 55 1.81 -18.94 10.38
CA PHE A 55 0.58 -19.74 10.35
C PHE A 55 0.30 -20.46 11.67
N LYS A 56 1.34 -20.93 12.37
CA LYS A 56 1.19 -21.53 13.71
C LYS A 56 0.64 -20.52 14.72
N ARG A 57 1.11 -19.27 14.68
CA ARG A 57 0.67 -18.19 15.57
C ARG A 57 -0.69 -17.62 15.20
N ASN A 58 -1.03 -17.64 13.91
CA ASN A 58 -2.24 -17.04 13.36
C ASN A 58 -3.07 -18.08 12.60
N PRO A 59 -3.68 -19.07 13.27
CA PRO A 59 -4.46 -20.12 12.61
C PRO A 59 -5.72 -19.60 11.90
N LYS A 60 -6.29 -18.48 12.34
CA LYS A 60 -7.43 -17.83 11.68
C LYS A 60 -6.98 -16.53 11.05
N ARG A 61 -7.19 -16.39 9.74
CA ARG A 61 -6.70 -15.27 8.95
C ARG A 61 -7.82 -14.83 8.02
N GLU A 62 -8.34 -13.64 8.26
CA GLU A 62 -9.26 -12.95 7.37
C GLU A 62 -8.48 -11.86 6.65
N ILE A 63 -8.55 -11.86 5.32
CA ILE A 63 -7.79 -10.95 4.47
C ILE A 63 -8.76 -10.25 3.54
N ASN A 64 -8.81 -8.93 3.64
CA ASN A 64 -9.64 -8.06 2.82
C ASN A 64 -8.76 -7.13 2.00
N ILE A 65 -8.69 -7.37 0.68
CA ILE A 65 -8.00 -6.46 -0.24
C ILE A 65 -8.93 -5.28 -0.49
N VAL A 66 -8.58 -4.14 0.10
CA VAL A 66 -9.39 -2.91 0.06
C VAL A 66 -9.37 -2.29 -1.33
N ARG A 67 -8.18 -2.18 -1.93
CA ARG A 67 -8.00 -1.70 -3.31
C ARG A 67 -6.68 -2.21 -3.87
N ALA A 68 -6.59 -2.24 -5.20
CA ALA A 68 -5.36 -2.56 -5.89
C ALA A 68 -5.26 -1.75 -7.19
N ILE A 69 -4.08 -1.22 -7.46
CA ILE A 69 -3.80 -0.34 -8.59
C ILE A 69 -2.62 -0.92 -9.36
N GLU A 70 -2.71 -0.91 -10.68
CA GLU A 70 -1.65 -1.35 -11.57
C GLU A 70 -1.11 -0.18 -12.36
N ASP A 71 0.22 -0.10 -12.47
CA ASP A 71 0.92 0.89 -13.28
C ASP A 71 2.19 0.30 -13.89
N GLY A 72 2.14 0.02 -15.19
CA GLY A 72 3.22 -0.69 -15.89
C GLY A 72 3.41 -2.09 -15.32
N ASN A 73 4.61 -2.40 -14.83
CA ASN A 73 4.94 -3.68 -14.19
C ASN A 73 4.86 -3.64 -12.66
N PHE A 74 4.33 -2.55 -12.08
CA PHE A 74 4.12 -2.41 -10.65
C PHE A 74 2.65 -2.58 -10.30
N VAL A 75 2.42 -3.22 -9.15
CA VAL A 75 1.09 -3.36 -8.55
C VAL A 75 1.14 -2.87 -7.12
N PHE A 76 0.28 -1.90 -6.80
CA PHE A 76 -0.01 -1.48 -5.44
C PHE A 76 -1.21 -2.27 -4.90
N VAL A 77 -1.13 -2.73 -3.65
CA VAL A 77 -2.23 -3.38 -2.94
C VAL A 77 -2.37 -2.76 -1.56
N HIS A 78 -3.59 -2.44 -1.16
CA HIS A 78 -3.92 -2.01 0.19
C HIS A 78 -4.78 -3.08 0.85
N VAL A 79 -4.33 -3.62 1.98
CA VAL A 79 -4.92 -4.82 2.58
C VAL A 79 -5.24 -4.59 4.06
N HIS A 80 -6.44 -4.97 4.46
CA HIS A 80 -6.83 -5.11 5.87
C HIS A 80 -6.75 -6.58 6.25
N GLN A 81 -6.01 -6.87 7.31
CA GLN A 81 -5.76 -8.22 7.80
C GLN A 81 -6.31 -8.34 9.21
N LYS A 82 -7.20 -9.31 9.43
CA LYS A 82 -7.76 -9.64 10.74
C LYS A 82 -7.34 -11.03 11.14
N LEU A 83 -6.53 -11.12 12.19
CA LEU A 83 -5.91 -12.35 12.67
C LEU A 83 -6.59 -12.80 13.97
N ASN A 84 -6.76 -14.12 14.11
CA ASN A 84 -7.31 -14.77 15.31
C ASN A 84 -8.60 -14.09 15.80
N ASP A 85 -9.60 -14.01 14.92
CA ASP A 85 -10.91 -13.39 15.21
C ASP A 85 -10.86 -11.90 15.61
N GLY A 86 -9.77 -11.20 15.31
CA GLY A 86 -9.59 -9.77 15.65
C GLY A 86 -8.74 -9.51 16.89
N GLU A 87 -8.03 -10.52 17.41
CA GLU A 87 -7.01 -10.29 18.44
C GLU A 87 -5.89 -9.36 17.95
N ALA A 88 -5.57 -9.43 16.66
CA ALA A 88 -4.66 -8.51 15.98
C ALA A 88 -5.22 -8.12 14.61
N GLU A 89 -5.14 -6.82 14.30
CA GLU A 89 -5.57 -6.28 13.02
C GLU A 89 -4.50 -5.34 12.45
N TRP A 90 -4.26 -5.46 11.16
CA TRP A 90 -3.20 -4.74 10.45
C TRP A 90 -3.72 -4.15 9.15
N VAL A 91 -3.13 -3.02 8.76
CA VAL A 91 -3.30 -2.45 7.44
C VAL A 91 -1.95 -2.40 6.76
N THR A 92 -1.87 -2.90 5.54
CA THR A 92 -0.65 -2.87 4.73
C THR A 92 -0.85 -2.12 3.43
N ALA A 93 0.19 -1.41 3.03
CA ALA A 93 0.32 -0.74 1.75
C ALA A 93 1.54 -1.35 1.04
N ASP A 94 1.27 -2.18 0.04
CA ASP A 94 2.25 -3.09 -0.55
C ASP A 94 2.49 -2.73 -2.02
N ILE A 95 3.74 -2.78 -2.45
CA ILE A 95 4.17 -2.57 -3.84
C ILE A 95 4.88 -3.83 -4.32
N PHE A 96 4.39 -4.39 -5.42
CA PHE A 96 4.99 -5.52 -6.10
C PHE A 96 5.51 -5.10 -7.45
N ARG A 97 6.73 -5.54 -7.80
CA ARG A 97 7.25 -5.46 -9.17
C ARG A 97 7.17 -6.84 -9.81
N SER A 98 6.65 -6.89 -11.03
CA SER A 98 6.53 -8.12 -11.82
C SER A 98 7.53 -8.21 -12.96
N ASP A 99 7.85 -9.43 -13.37
CA ASP A 99 8.55 -9.73 -14.62
C ASP A 99 7.61 -9.68 -15.84
N GLU A 100 8.14 -9.95 -17.02
CA GLU A 100 7.39 -9.94 -18.29
C GLU A 100 6.26 -10.98 -18.37
N ASN A 101 6.27 -12.00 -17.51
CA ASN A 101 5.22 -13.01 -17.41
C ASN A 101 4.17 -12.66 -16.34
N GLY A 102 4.33 -11.51 -15.67
CA GLY A 102 3.49 -11.08 -14.56
C GLY A 102 3.83 -11.74 -13.23
N ARG A 103 4.99 -12.40 -13.10
CA ARG A 103 5.39 -13.03 -11.83
C ARG A 103 6.09 -12.04 -10.93
N ILE A 104 5.81 -12.11 -9.64
CA ILE A 104 6.34 -11.19 -8.62
C ILE A 104 7.82 -11.47 -8.40
N VAL A 105 8.66 -10.46 -8.60
CA VAL A 105 10.12 -10.57 -8.44
C VAL A 105 10.68 -9.64 -7.36
N GLU A 106 9.88 -8.69 -6.87
CA GLU A 106 10.30 -7.78 -5.80
C GLU A 106 9.09 -7.24 -5.05
N HIS A 107 9.24 -6.99 -3.75
CA HIS A 107 8.16 -6.55 -2.86
C HIS A 107 8.65 -5.54 -1.81
N TRP A 108 7.91 -4.44 -1.67
CA TRP A 108 8.02 -3.47 -0.58
C TRP A 108 6.69 -3.34 0.13
N ASP A 109 6.73 -3.11 1.45
CA ASP A 109 5.53 -2.79 2.21
C ASP A 109 5.76 -1.65 3.21
N VAL A 110 4.63 -1.12 3.65
CA VAL A 110 4.52 -0.44 4.93
C VAL A 110 3.35 -1.07 5.67
N ILE A 111 3.53 -1.33 6.96
CA ILE A 111 2.53 -1.96 7.82
C ILE A 111 2.25 -1.07 9.03
N ASP A 112 0.98 -0.93 9.37
CA ASP A 112 0.54 -0.27 10.59
C ASP A 112 -0.58 -1.06 11.28
N ALA A 113 -0.70 -0.89 12.60
CA ALA A 113 -1.76 -1.51 13.36
C ALA A 113 -3.11 -0.85 13.02
N TYR A 114 -4.15 -1.64 12.78
CA TYR A 114 -5.48 -1.07 12.62
C TYR A 114 -5.94 -0.44 13.95
N PRO A 115 -6.43 0.80 13.94
CA PRO A 115 -6.74 1.52 15.17
C PRO A 115 -7.91 0.85 15.90
N LYS A 116 -7.76 0.65 17.22
CA LYS A 116 -8.84 0.13 18.07
C LYS A 116 -10.05 1.06 18.16
N THR A 117 -9.86 2.33 17.83
CA THR A 117 -10.91 3.35 17.80
C THR A 117 -10.68 4.21 16.58
N ILE A 118 -11.66 4.22 15.69
CA ILE A 118 -11.66 5.06 14.48
C ILE A 118 -12.02 6.48 14.91
N GLY A 119 -11.14 7.44 14.62
CA GLY A 119 -11.32 8.82 15.02
C GLY A 119 -12.37 9.54 14.19
N GLN A 120 -12.04 9.82 12.92
CA GLN A 120 -12.94 10.52 11.99
C GLN A 120 -13.30 9.62 10.82
N THR A 121 -12.32 9.34 9.96
CA THR A 121 -12.49 8.48 8.79
C THR A 121 -11.76 7.17 9.02
N ASP A 122 -12.41 6.06 8.69
CA ASP A 122 -11.78 4.73 8.72
C ASP A 122 -10.50 4.73 7.85
N PRO A 123 -9.35 4.23 8.34
CA PRO A 123 -8.14 4.13 7.52
C PRO A 123 -8.33 3.35 6.22
N ILE A 124 -9.31 2.44 6.18
CA ILE A 124 -9.60 1.64 4.98
C ILE A 124 -10.77 2.18 4.16
N TYR A 125 -11.38 3.30 4.57
CA TYR A 125 -12.36 4.00 3.74
C TYR A 125 -11.72 4.40 2.39
N ALA A 126 -12.44 4.21 1.28
CA ALA A 126 -12.25 4.96 0.04
C ALA A 126 -13.36 4.59 -0.95
N ASP A 127 -13.34 5.26 -2.09
CA ASP A 127 -13.99 4.79 -3.30
C ASP A 127 -13.31 3.50 -3.80
N PHE A 128 -14.13 2.50 -4.09
CA PHE A 128 -13.67 1.16 -4.50
C PHE A 128 -13.56 1.02 -6.03
N GLU A 129 -14.07 2.00 -6.78
CA GLU A 129 -14.09 1.98 -8.23
C GLU A 129 -13.10 3.01 -8.80
N LEU A 130 -12.22 2.55 -9.70
CA LEU A 130 -11.32 3.44 -10.43
C LEU A 130 -12.08 4.11 -11.58
N THR A 131 -12.20 5.43 -11.51
CA THR A 131 -12.80 6.27 -12.56
C THR A 131 -11.74 7.15 -13.24
N ASP A 132 -12.11 7.87 -14.31
CA ASP A 132 -11.25 8.86 -14.98
C ASP A 132 -9.86 8.32 -15.41
N LEU A 133 -9.81 7.09 -15.91
CA LEU A 133 -8.55 6.43 -16.31
C LEU A 133 -7.81 7.21 -17.41
N ASP A 134 -8.51 7.99 -18.22
CA ASP A 134 -7.95 8.90 -19.23
C ASP A 134 -7.14 10.05 -18.61
N LYS A 135 -7.37 10.40 -17.35
CA LYS A 135 -6.63 11.45 -16.62
C LYS A 135 -5.39 10.95 -15.89
N THR A 136 -5.11 9.65 -15.92
CA THR A 136 -4.03 9.01 -15.13
C THR A 136 -2.70 9.77 -15.22
N GLU A 137 -2.24 10.06 -16.44
CA GLU A 137 -0.94 10.70 -16.66
C GLU A 137 -0.91 12.18 -16.22
N ASP A 138 -2.04 12.87 -16.27
CA ASP A 138 -2.13 14.25 -15.80
C ASP A 138 -2.26 14.31 -14.27
N ASN A 139 -3.01 13.40 -13.66
CA ASN A 139 -3.12 13.28 -12.21
C ASN A 139 -1.77 12.93 -11.57
N LYS A 140 -0.97 12.05 -12.18
CA LYS A 140 0.40 11.76 -11.72
C LYS A 140 1.27 13.02 -11.71
N LYS A 141 1.15 13.90 -12.73
CA LYS A 141 1.89 15.19 -12.76
C LYS A 141 1.43 16.13 -11.66
N ILE A 142 0.12 16.17 -11.37
CA ILE A 142 -0.45 16.98 -10.27
C ILE A 142 0.15 16.53 -8.94
N VAL A 143 0.10 15.23 -8.63
CA VAL A 143 0.66 14.66 -7.40
C VAL A 143 2.16 14.95 -7.29
N ARG A 144 2.94 14.73 -8.36
CA ARG A 144 4.38 15.02 -8.35
C ARG A 144 4.66 16.51 -8.08
N ARG A 145 3.89 17.42 -8.70
CA ARG A 145 4.05 18.87 -8.48
C ARG A 145 3.70 19.27 -7.06
N PHE A 146 2.65 18.68 -6.48
CA PHE A 146 2.32 18.89 -5.07
C PHE A 146 3.48 18.49 -4.16
N LEU A 147 4.00 17.27 -4.31
CA LEU A 147 5.13 16.78 -3.50
C LEU A 147 6.37 17.68 -3.64
N VAL A 148 6.70 18.10 -4.86
CA VAL A 148 7.89 18.92 -5.09
C VAL A 148 7.71 20.36 -4.62
N ASN A 149 6.63 21.02 -5.04
CA ASN A 149 6.45 22.45 -4.73
C ASN A 149 6.16 22.65 -3.24
N VAL A 150 5.23 21.87 -2.68
CA VAL A 150 4.76 22.08 -1.31
C VAL A 150 5.66 21.36 -0.30
N LEU A 151 5.89 20.05 -0.48
CA LEU A 151 6.57 19.26 0.56
C LEU A 151 8.10 19.33 0.48
N GLN A 152 8.69 19.55 -0.71
CA GLN A 152 10.14 19.60 -0.89
C GLN A 152 10.70 21.02 -0.96
N ASN A 153 10.00 21.94 -1.63
CA ASN A 153 10.44 23.34 -1.76
C ASN A 153 9.82 24.27 -0.70
N GLY A 154 8.90 23.77 0.13
CA GLY A 154 8.25 24.55 1.20
C GLY A 154 7.29 25.64 0.71
N GLU A 155 6.82 25.58 -0.54
CA GLU A 155 5.92 26.58 -1.15
C GLU A 155 4.47 26.38 -0.67
N ILE A 156 4.24 26.52 0.64
CA ILE A 156 2.96 26.24 1.32
C ILE A 156 1.80 27.09 0.79
N GLU A 157 2.09 28.26 0.22
CA GLU A 157 1.11 29.12 -0.42
C GLU A 157 0.44 28.47 -1.64
N LYS A 158 1.07 27.46 -2.25
CA LYS A 158 0.52 26.70 -3.39
C LYS A 158 -0.30 25.48 -2.97
N PHE A 159 -0.45 25.20 -1.69
CA PHE A 159 -1.16 24.01 -1.20
C PHE A 159 -2.57 23.88 -1.81
N ASP A 160 -3.31 24.99 -1.84
CA ASP A 160 -4.71 25.02 -2.29
C ASP A 160 -4.86 24.86 -3.81
N ASP A 161 -3.76 24.91 -4.58
CA ASP A 161 -3.75 24.59 -6.02
C ASP A 161 -3.85 23.07 -6.26
N TYR A 162 -3.53 22.26 -5.26
CA TYR A 162 -3.39 20.80 -5.38
C TYR A 162 -4.37 20.02 -4.50
N VAL A 163 -4.72 20.54 -3.33
CA VAL A 163 -5.49 19.83 -2.33
C VAL A 163 -6.87 20.45 -2.18
N ALA A 164 -7.91 19.64 -2.32
CA ALA A 164 -9.28 20.07 -2.19
C ALA A 164 -9.60 20.49 -0.74
N ALA A 165 -10.47 21.49 -0.58
CA ALA A 165 -10.88 21.98 0.75
C ALA A 165 -11.56 20.89 1.59
N ASP A 166 -12.26 19.97 0.94
CA ASP A 166 -12.97 18.83 1.51
C ASP A 166 -12.15 17.52 1.47
N LEU A 167 -10.82 17.61 1.44
CA LEU A 167 -9.91 16.46 1.50
C LEU A 167 -10.36 15.44 2.57
N ILE A 168 -10.57 14.21 2.12
CA ILE A 168 -10.70 13.05 2.99
C ILE A 168 -9.30 12.45 3.16
N GLN A 169 -8.82 12.40 4.40
CA GLN A 169 -7.49 11.88 4.74
C GLN A 169 -7.61 10.83 5.85
N HIS A 170 -6.64 9.91 5.93
CA HIS A 170 -6.75 8.70 6.75
C HIS A 170 -5.84 8.69 7.99
N ASN A 171 -5.02 9.72 8.19
CA ASN A 171 -4.22 9.89 9.39
C ASN A 171 -5.12 10.25 10.58
N GLN A 172 -5.17 9.35 11.56
CA GLN A 172 -6.03 9.46 12.74
C GLN A 172 -5.64 10.61 13.68
N GLU A 173 -4.45 11.18 13.53
CA GLU A 173 -3.96 12.30 14.33
C GLU A 173 -4.31 13.68 13.74
N ILE A 174 -4.78 13.72 12.49
CA ILE A 174 -5.08 14.95 11.76
C ILE A 174 -6.60 15.05 11.60
N ALA A 175 -7.17 16.26 11.69
CA ALA A 175 -8.59 16.46 11.37
C ALA A 175 -8.85 16.35 9.85
N GLN A 176 -10.11 16.15 9.45
CA GLN A 176 -10.47 16.14 8.02
C GLN A 176 -10.40 17.54 7.38
N GLY A 177 -10.35 17.58 6.05
CA GLY A 177 -10.33 18.79 5.24
C GLY A 177 -8.93 19.30 4.94
N GLY A 178 -8.81 20.02 3.81
CA GLY A 178 -7.54 20.54 3.31
C GLY A 178 -6.87 21.50 4.30
N ALA A 179 -7.66 22.34 4.98
CA ALA A 179 -7.16 23.28 5.98
C ALA A 179 -6.44 22.57 7.14
N ALA A 180 -7.04 21.51 7.69
CA ALA A 180 -6.44 20.76 8.79
C ALA A 180 -5.12 20.07 8.37
N TYR A 181 -5.06 19.56 7.14
CA TYR A 181 -3.84 18.98 6.61
C TYR A 181 -2.75 20.05 6.39
N LYS A 182 -3.12 21.22 5.86
CA LYS A 182 -2.21 22.35 5.67
C LYS A 182 -1.62 22.82 7.01
N ASP A 183 -2.46 22.99 8.03
CA ASP A 183 -2.05 23.38 9.38
C ASP A 183 -1.07 22.35 9.96
N TYR A 184 -1.36 21.05 9.79
CA TYR A 184 -0.45 19.99 10.22
C TYR A 184 0.92 20.07 9.56
N LEU A 185 0.99 20.29 8.24
CA LEU A 185 2.26 20.40 7.52
C LEU A 185 3.12 21.55 8.07
N VAL A 186 2.49 22.69 8.37
CA VAL A 186 3.17 23.87 8.95
C VAL A 186 3.60 23.59 10.39
N ASP A 187 2.70 23.10 11.23
CA ASP A 187 2.94 22.87 12.66
C ASP A 187 4.02 21.82 12.92
N LYS A 188 4.08 20.78 12.07
CA LYS A 188 5.09 19.72 12.16
C LYS A 188 6.36 20.04 11.37
N ALA A 189 6.41 21.16 10.65
CA ALA A 189 7.49 21.49 9.73
C ALA A 189 7.83 20.31 8.82
N VAL A 190 6.79 19.69 8.21
CA VAL A 190 6.98 18.57 7.30
C VAL A 190 7.75 19.06 6.08
N ASP A 191 8.90 18.44 5.85
CA ASP A 191 9.81 18.80 4.76
C ASP A 191 10.45 17.53 4.19
N TYR A 192 10.53 17.46 2.87
CA TYR A 192 11.10 16.34 2.13
C TYR A 192 12.42 16.78 1.48
N ASP A 193 13.49 16.02 1.68
CA ASP A 193 14.76 16.32 1.01
C ASP A 193 14.67 16.09 -0.51
N PHE A 194 14.09 14.95 -0.91
CA PHE A 194 13.99 14.52 -2.31
C PHE A 194 12.75 13.68 -2.58
N VAL A 195 12.09 13.96 -3.72
CA VAL A 195 10.96 13.15 -4.22
C VAL A 195 11.41 12.15 -5.28
N PHE A 196 11.40 10.86 -4.91
CA PHE A 196 11.66 9.75 -5.84
C PHE A 196 10.36 9.24 -6.46
N LYS A 197 10.38 8.95 -7.76
CA LYS A 197 9.30 8.27 -8.47
C LYS A 197 9.57 6.77 -8.45
N VAL A 198 8.77 6.03 -7.69
CA VAL A 198 8.83 4.56 -7.61
C VAL A 198 7.74 3.95 -8.50
N ILE A 199 6.49 4.37 -8.28
CA ILE A 199 5.33 4.12 -9.14
C ILE A 199 4.91 5.47 -9.73
N GLY A 200 4.36 5.51 -10.94
CA GLY A 200 3.70 6.72 -11.48
C GLY A 200 4.45 7.43 -12.55
#